data_AF-F2JJT4-F1
#
_entry.id   AF-F2JJT4-F1
#
_cell.length_a   1.000
_cell.length_b   1.000
_cell.length_c   1.000
_cell.angle_alpha   90.00
_cell.angle_beta   90.00
_cell.angle_gamma   90.00
#
_symmetry.space_group_name_H-M   'P 1'
#
loop_
_entity.id
_entity.type
_entity.pdbx_description
1 polymer ?
#
loop_
_entity_poly.entity_id
_entity_poly.type
_entity_poly.pdbx_seq_one_letter_code
_entity_poly.pdbx_strand_id
1 'polypeptide(L)'
;MNKQEDELCISITLFDEDDSKRKEYRTSSISVESYEQAYELNEKMLEGVCNKDDLLHELINFIIEFFDNQFTYQDVVFGIKPEDLSKLISVLFMICGSQMAFEGQQEKAERLLGAATNLYNEVVK
;
A
#
# COMPACT_ATOMS: atom_id res chain seq x y z
N MET A 1 31.84 -15.33 5.80
CA MET A 1 31.17 -14.02 5.89
C MET A 1 29.77 -14.21 5.34
N ASN A 2 28.76 -14.33 6.21
CA ASN A 2 27.38 -14.24 5.76
C ASN A 2 27.13 -12.78 5.42
N LYS A 3 26.93 -12.47 4.14
CA LYS A 3 26.26 -11.21 3.78
C LYS A 3 24.83 -11.40 4.23
N GLN A 4 24.47 -10.79 5.35
CA GLN A 4 23.08 -10.45 5.60
C GLN A 4 22.76 -9.44 4.50
N GLU A 5 22.14 -9.91 3.43
CA GLU A 5 21.45 -9.01 2.52
C GLU A 5 20.37 -8.34 3.38
N ASP A 6 20.33 -7.01 3.38
CA ASP A 6 19.26 -6.28 4.07
C ASP A 6 17.95 -6.66 3.34
N GLU A 7 17.29 -7.71 3.82
CA GLU A 7 16.00 -8.13 3.32
C GLU A 7 15.02 -6.97 3.54
N LEU A 8 14.35 -6.55 2.48
CA LEU A 8 13.27 -5.59 2.56
C LEU A 8 12.27 -6.10 3.59
N CYS A 9 11.94 -5.29 4.60
CA CYS A 9 10.95 -5.62 5.61
C CYS A 9 9.98 -4.46 5.71
N ILE A 10 8.73 -4.71 5.32
CA ILE A 10 7.64 -3.75 5.39
C ILE A 10 6.78 -4.18 6.56
N SER A 11 6.53 -3.27 7.49
CA SER A 11 5.70 -3.53 8.67
C SER A 11 4.56 -2.53 8.75
N ILE A 12 3.40 -3.03 9.20
CA ILE A 12 2.24 -2.23 9.54
C ILE A 12 1.78 -2.62 10.95
N THR A 13 1.34 -1.63 11.72
CA THR A 13 0.71 -1.88 13.03
C THR A 13 -0.75 -1.48 12.95
N LEU A 14 -1.64 -2.42 13.26
CA LEU A 14 -3.07 -2.16 13.41
C LEU A 14 -3.42 -2.10 14.90
N PHE A 15 -4.32 -1.18 15.24
CA PHE A 15 -4.86 -1.00 16.59
C PHE A 15 -6.23 -1.66 16.70
N ASP A 16 -6.64 -2.03 17.92
CA ASP A 16 -8.06 -2.31 18.18
C ASP A 16 -8.85 -1.00 18.35
N GLU A 17 -10.18 -1.10 18.39
CA GLU A 17 -11.09 0.07 18.40
C GLU A 17 -10.81 1.06 19.56
N ASP A 18 -10.24 0.58 20.67
CA ASP A 18 -9.93 1.36 21.87
C ASP A 18 -8.43 1.71 22.00
N ASP A 19 -7.61 1.50 20.96
CA ASP A 19 -6.14 1.64 20.96
C ASP A 19 -5.41 0.83 22.06
N SER A 20 -6.09 -0.14 22.67
CA SER A 20 -5.67 -0.93 23.82
C SER A 20 -4.75 -2.10 23.43
N LYS A 21 -4.93 -2.62 22.21
CA LYS A 21 -4.12 -3.70 21.64
C LYS A 21 -3.59 -3.27 20.30
N ARG A 22 -2.29 -3.54 20.12
CA ARG A 22 -1.60 -3.35 18.85
C ARG A 22 -1.13 -4.70 18.32
N LYS A 23 -1.28 -4.93 17.03
CA LYS A 23 -0.70 -6.09 16.36
C LYS A 23 0.11 -5.62 15.15
N GLU A 24 1.38 -6.04 15.14
CA GLU A 24 2.30 -5.77 14.05
C GLU A 24 2.23 -6.91 13.03
N TYR A 25 2.16 -6.54 11.76
CA TYR A 25 2.15 -7.43 10.62
C TYR A 25 3.32 -7.08 9.72
N ARG A 26 3.92 -8.09 9.07
CA ARG A 26 5.15 -7.92 8.30
C ARG A 26 5.07 -8.68 6.99
N THR A 27 5.63 -8.09 5.95
CA THR A 27 5.95 -8.75 4.68
C THR A 27 7.40 -8.43 4.32
N SER A 28 8.06 -9.35 3.62
CA SER A 28 9.47 -9.22 3.25
C SER A 28 9.73 -9.28 1.75
N SER A 29 8.68 -9.38 0.94
CA SER A 29 8.77 -9.49 -0.50
C SER A 29 7.60 -8.80 -1.17
N ILE A 30 7.87 -8.07 -2.24
CA ILE A 30 6.85 -7.50 -3.12
C ILE A 30 6.72 -8.45 -4.31
N SER A 31 5.54 -9.05 -4.49
CA SER A 31 5.31 -9.90 -5.67
C SER A 31 5.06 -9.05 -6.91
N VAL A 32 5.24 -9.66 -8.10
CA VAL A 32 4.87 -9.03 -9.38
C VAL A 32 3.41 -8.61 -9.38
N GLU A 33 2.55 -9.47 -8.84
CA GLU A 33 1.11 -9.23 -8.74
C GLU A 33 0.82 -7.99 -7.89
N SER A 34 1.52 -7.81 -6.76
CA SER A 34 1.31 -6.65 -5.88
C SER A 34 1.59 -5.32 -6.57
N TYR A 35 2.71 -5.19 -7.29
CA TYR A 35 3.02 -3.91 -7.92
C TYR A 35 2.17 -3.65 -9.15
N GLU A 36 1.81 -4.66 -9.95
CA GLU A 36 0.88 -4.50 -11.08
C GLU A 36 -0.51 -4.09 -10.59
N GLN A 37 -1.02 -4.72 -9.52
CA GLN A 37 -2.29 -4.35 -8.91
C GLN A 37 -2.29 -2.90 -8.39
N ALA A 38 -1.19 -2.45 -7.75
CA ALA A 38 -1.05 -1.07 -7.32
C ALA A 38 -1.13 -0.07 -8.49
N TYR A 39 -0.53 -0.42 -9.63
CA TYR A 39 -0.60 0.39 -10.84
C TYR A 39 -2.01 0.42 -11.44
N GLU A 40 -2.69 -0.73 -11.53
CA GLU A 40 -4.08 -0.79 -12.01
C GLU A 40 -5.04 0.02 -11.14
N LEU A 41 -4.89 -0.05 -9.81
CA LEU A 41 -5.65 0.76 -8.88
C LEU A 41 -5.41 2.26 -9.10
N ASN A 42 -4.16 2.66 -9.33
CA ASN A 42 -3.83 4.03 -9.68
C ASN A 42 -4.51 4.49 -10.98
N GLU A 43 -4.51 3.68 -12.04
CA GLU A 43 -5.17 4.05 -13.29
C GLU A 43 -6.69 4.19 -13.10
N LYS A 44 -7.33 3.27 -12.34
CA LYS A 44 -8.76 3.39 -11.98
C LYS A 44 -9.07 4.70 -11.24
N MET A 45 -8.19 5.12 -10.32
CA MET A 45 -8.31 6.38 -9.59
C MET A 45 -8.27 7.59 -10.54
N LEU A 46 -7.36 7.58 -11.52
CA LEU A 46 -7.15 8.68 -12.47
C LEU A 46 -8.29 8.78 -13.49
N GLU A 47 -8.76 7.65 -14.00
CA GLU A 47 -9.84 7.62 -14.98
C GLU A 47 -11.22 7.91 -14.35
N GLY A 48 -11.34 7.82 -13.03
CA GLY A 48 -12.60 8.05 -12.31
C GLY A 48 -13.67 7.01 -12.65
N VAL A 49 -13.25 5.79 -13.02
CA VAL A 49 -14.11 4.74 -13.58
C VAL A 49 -14.92 4.00 -12.51
N CYS A 50 -14.55 4.16 -11.23
CA CYS A 50 -15.23 3.51 -10.10
C CYS A 50 -15.86 4.52 -9.14
N ASN A 51 -16.93 4.09 -8.46
CA ASN A 51 -17.46 4.86 -7.34
C ASN A 51 -16.41 4.90 -6.20
N LYS A 52 -16.51 5.89 -5.31
CA LYS A 52 -15.51 6.09 -4.24
C LYS A 52 -15.46 4.96 -3.21
N ASP A 53 -16.60 4.35 -2.90
CA ASP A 53 -16.70 3.30 -1.89
C ASP A 53 -16.13 1.97 -2.41
N ASP A 54 -16.41 1.64 -3.68
CA ASP A 54 -15.84 0.48 -4.38
C ASP A 54 -14.31 0.61 -4.46
N LEU A 55 -13.82 1.81 -4.81
CA LEU A 55 -12.38 2.09 -4.85
C LEU A 55 -11.72 1.92 -3.48
N LEU A 56 -12.34 2.46 -2.43
CA LEU A 56 -11.84 2.30 -1.07
C LEU A 56 -11.80 0.82 -0.68
N HIS A 57 -12.82 0.05 -1.07
CA HIS A 57 -12.87 -1.38 -0.82
C HIS A 57 -11.73 -2.12 -1.55
N GLU A 58 -11.51 -1.82 -2.83
CA GLU A 58 -10.40 -2.39 -3.61
C GLU A 58 -9.03 -2.03 -3.02
N LEU A 59 -8.83 -0.78 -2.57
CA LEU A 59 -7.59 -0.34 -1.93
C LEU A 59 -7.30 -1.07 -0.61
N ILE A 60 -8.33 -1.31 0.20
CA ILE A 60 -8.18 -2.09 1.44
C ILE A 60 -7.87 -3.55 1.12
N ASN A 61 -8.52 -4.14 0.12
CA ASN A 61 -8.23 -5.51 -0.30
C ASN A 61 -6.79 -5.63 -0.82
N PHE A 62 -6.30 -4.65 -1.57
CA PHE A 62 -4.90 -4.59 -1.96
C PHE A 62 -3.96 -4.58 -0.74
N ILE A 63 -4.23 -3.79 0.29
CA ILE A 63 -3.43 -3.79 1.52
C ILE A 63 -3.42 -5.19 2.17
N ILE A 64 -4.57 -5.85 2.26
CA ILE A 64 -4.68 -7.19 2.86
C ILE A 64 -3.86 -8.21 2.07
N GLU A 65 -3.98 -8.20 0.74
CA GLU A 65 -3.25 -9.10 -0.15
C GLU A 65 -1.74 -8.81 -0.14
N PHE A 66 -1.34 -7.54 -0.09
CA PHE A 66 0.06 -7.11 0.03
C PHE A 66 0.74 -7.67 1.29
N PHE A 67 -0.02 -7.87 2.37
CA PHE A 67 0.44 -8.49 3.61
C PHE A 67 -0.01 -9.95 3.73
N ASP A 68 -0.12 -10.67 2.61
CA ASP A 68 -0.40 -12.11 2.57
C ASP A 68 -1.66 -12.55 3.35
N ASN A 69 -2.69 -11.70 3.37
CA ASN A 69 -3.95 -11.96 4.06
C ASN A 69 -3.79 -12.20 5.58
N GLN A 70 -2.77 -11.61 6.21
CA GLN A 70 -2.51 -11.77 7.64
C GLN A 70 -3.56 -11.09 8.56
N PHE A 71 -4.39 -10.21 8.00
CA PHE A 71 -5.47 -9.49 8.66
C PHE A 71 -6.68 -9.32 7.72
N THR A 72 -7.81 -8.88 8.27
CA THR A 72 -9.08 -8.76 7.57
C THR A 72 -9.43 -7.32 7.21
N TYR A 73 -10.45 -7.15 6.37
CA TYR A 73 -11.01 -5.84 6.06
C TYR A 73 -11.44 -5.06 7.31
N GLN A 74 -12.06 -5.74 8.29
CA GLN A 74 -12.47 -5.10 9.54
C GLN A 74 -11.26 -4.64 10.37
N ASP A 75 -10.18 -5.40 10.38
CA ASP A 75 -8.95 -5.01 11.07
C ASP A 75 -8.36 -3.71 10.48
N VAL A 76 -8.48 -3.49 9.17
CA VAL A 76 -8.03 -2.25 8.52
C VAL A 76 -8.98 -1.08 8.83
N VAL A 77 -10.29 -1.30 8.70
CA VAL A 77 -11.29 -0.23 8.90
C VAL A 77 -11.33 0.28 10.33
N PHE A 78 -11.19 -0.62 11.32
CA PHE A 78 -11.16 -0.23 12.73
C PHE A 78 -9.77 0.14 13.22
N GLY A 79 -8.73 -0.50 12.67
CA GLY A 79 -7.36 -0.36 13.17
C GLY A 79 -6.52 0.71 12.51
N ILE A 80 -7.03 1.39 11.47
CA ILE A 80 -6.35 2.51 10.80
C ILE A 80 -7.30 3.70 10.70
N LYS A 81 -6.85 4.86 11.20
CA LYS A 81 -7.58 6.11 11.03
C LYS A 81 -7.64 6.49 9.54
N PRO A 82 -8.72 7.10 9.04
CA PRO A 82 -8.85 7.44 7.62
C PRO A 82 -7.66 8.25 7.06
N GLU A 83 -7.11 9.19 7.85
CA GLU A 83 -5.93 9.97 7.49
C GLU A 83 -4.65 9.13 7.39
N ASP A 84 -4.52 8.07 8.18
CA ASP A 84 -3.36 7.19 8.14
C ASP A 84 -3.50 6.14 7.04
N LEU A 85 -4.72 5.79 6.63
CA LEU A 85 -4.99 4.90 5.51
C LEU A 85 -4.47 5.50 4.19
N SER A 86 -4.74 6.78 3.94
CA SER A 86 -4.23 7.47 2.74
C SER A 86 -2.69 7.54 2.73
N LYS A 87 -2.05 7.76 3.89
CA LYS A 87 -0.57 7.71 4.00
C LYS A 87 -0.05 6.31 3.71
N LEU A 88 -0.70 5.28 4.25
CA LEU A 88 -0.32 3.88 4.02
C LEU A 88 -0.38 3.54 2.54
N ILE A 89 -1.49 3.86 1.86
CA ILE A 89 -1.66 3.62 0.42
C ILE A 89 -0.53 4.32 -0.36
N SER A 90 -0.26 5.58 -0.04
CA SER A 90 0.84 6.34 -0.65
C SER A 90 2.20 5.63 -0.47
N VAL A 91 2.51 5.17 0.75
CA VAL A 91 3.76 4.45 1.02
C VAL A 91 3.84 3.15 0.24
N LEU A 92 2.76 2.36 0.21
CA LEU A 92 2.72 1.11 -0.55
C LEU A 92 2.86 1.34 -2.06
N PHE A 93 2.25 2.41 -2.59
CA PHE A 93 2.43 2.79 -3.99
C PHE A 93 3.87 3.24 -4.28
N MET A 94 4.52 3.96 -3.37
CA MET A 94 5.95 4.31 -3.52
C MET A 94 6.84 3.07 -3.56
N ILE A 95 6.57 2.11 -2.69
CA ILE A 95 7.28 0.84 -2.63
C ILE A 95 7.09 0.05 -3.93
N CYS A 96 5.85 -0.08 -4.40
CA CYS A 96 5.52 -0.77 -5.66
C CYS A 96 6.15 -0.07 -6.87
N GLY A 97 6.07 1.26 -6.95
CA GLY A 97 6.67 2.04 -8.03
C GLY A 97 8.20 1.92 -8.06
N SER A 98 8.83 1.85 -6.89
CA SER A 98 10.28 1.60 -6.79
C SER A 98 10.65 0.20 -7.30
N GLN A 99 9.83 -0.81 -6.97
CA GLN A 99 10.03 -2.17 -7.51
C GLN A 99 9.84 -2.19 -9.03
N MET A 100 8.82 -1.53 -9.57
CA MET A 100 8.62 -1.39 -11.02
C MET A 100 9.83 -0.75 -11.72
N ALA A 101 10.42 0.29 -11.14
CA ALA A 101 11.62 0.93 -11.68
C ALA A 101 12.81 -0.04 -11.71
N PHE A 102 12.98 -0.82 -10.64
CA PHE A 102 14.04 -1.84 -10.55
C PHE A 102 13.87 -2.93 -11.63
N GLU A 103 12.63 -3.34 -11.92
CA GLU A 103 12.28 -4.30 -12.98
C GLU A 103 12.34 -3.70 -14.40
N GLY A 104 12.70 -2.41 -14.55
CA GLY A 104 12.82 -1.74 -15.84
C GLY A 104 11.50 -1.19 -16.43
N GLN A 105 10.41 -1.19 -15.66
CA GLN A 105 9.12 -0.63 -16.05
C GLN A 105 9.04 0.90 -15.81
N GLN A 106 9.98 1.64 -16.41
CA GLN A 106 10.25 3.05 -16.06
C GLN A 106 9.01 3.96 -16.17
N GLU A 107 8.22 3.87 -17.24
CA GLU A 107 7.04 4.74 -17.42
C GLU A 107 5.96 4.48 -16.36
N LYS A 108 5.65 3.21 -16.08
CA LYS A 108 4.67 2.85 -15.05
C LYS A 108 5.16 3.28 -13.66
N ALA A 109 6.45 3.09 -13.39
CA ALA A 109 7.07 3.49 -12.14
C ALA A 109 6.95 5.01 -11.91
N GLU A 110 7.28 5.83 -12.91
CA GLU A 110 7.19 7.29 -12.81
C GLU A 110 5.76 7.77 -12.53
N ARG A 111 4.76 7.16 -13.20
CA ARG A 111 3.35 7.46 -12.96
C ARG A 111 2.93 7.11 -11.53
N LEU A 112 3.21 5.88 -11.09
CA LEU A 112 2.82 5.41 -9.76
C LEU A 112 3.52 6.19 -8.64
N LEU A 113 4.81 6.48 -8.80
CA LEU A 113 5.59 7.30 -7.86
C LEU A 113 5.06 8.74 -7.80
N GLY A 114 4.70 9.32 -8.95
CA GLY A 114 4.08 10.65 -9.00
C GLY A 114 2.75 10.71 -8.26
N ALA A 115 1.87 9.73 -8.50
CA ALA A 115 0.59 9.63 -7.80
C ALA A 115 0.76 9.43 -6.29
N ALA A 116 1.67 8.53 -5.89
CA ALA A 116 1.98 8.27 -4.50
C ALA A 116 2.49 9.53 -3.77
N THR A 117 3.36 10.30 -4.43
CA THR A 117 3.90 11.56 -3.90
C THR A 117 2.81 12.61 -3.74
N ASN A 118 1.91 12.73 -4.72
CA ASN A 118 0.78 13.66 -4.64
C ASN A 118 -0.14 13.31 -3.46
N LEU A 119 -0.50 12.03 -3.32
CA LEU A 119 -1.32 11.55 -2.21
C LEU A 119 -0.65 11.83 -0.86
N TYR A 120 0.66 11.57 -0.72
CA TYR A 120 1.39 11.88 0.50
C TYR A 120 1.30 13.37 0.87
N ASN A 121 1.52 14.25 -0.11
CA ASN A 121 1.53 15.69 0.09
C ASN A 121 0.14 16.27 0.40
N GLU A 122 -0.94 15.62 -0.02
CA GLU A 122 -2.29 16.03 0.35
C GLU A 122 -2.61 15.71 1.81
N VAL A 123 -2.06 14.62 2.34
CA VAL A 123 -2.38 14.11 3.68
C VAL A 123 -1.50 14.72 4.78
N VAL A 124 -0.32 15.24 4.42
CA VAL A 124 0.63 15.88 5.36
C VAL A 124 0.39 17.38 5.56
N LYS A 125 -0.48 18.00 4.76
CA LYS A 125 -0.89 19.41 4.89
C LYS A 125 -1.79 19.65 6.10
#